data_AF-A0AA39R2F0-F1
#
_entry.id   AF-A0AA39R2F0-F1
#
_cell.length_a   1.000
_cell.length_b   1.000
_cell.length_c   1.000
_cell.angle_alpha   90.00
_cell.angle_beta   90.00
_cell.angle_gamma   90.00
#
_symmetry.space_group_name_H-M   'P 1'
#
loop_
_entity.id
_entity.type
_entity.pdbx_description
1 polymer ?
#
loop_
_entity_poly.entity_id
_entity_poly.type
_entity_poly.pdbx_seq_one_letter_code
_entity_poly.pdbx_strand_id
1 'polypeptide(L)'
;MCPIGVDQTERGPQRWQFVVPRLKQNQQLPLICPYQDYKLLFDENGGWDAWSRLARPAARTSQTFSKGRYYSRGPVSRLESFPAEILAMILSCSELSEDDIIALGMASETLWSHTIHYIDKEYRHSPSVGPWAGCEIACVGSYLTELPPSFDKDDLALNSVSITEGGWMCIAREFNWAALSEFTCPGEDDERKWRGAFTGNVANQTNIPKTRLAQMSEDLLLVASTIGISPADAPWILRNLTTKEFVRCLPRADSKGRRGYVDHPEWKGLHVNDVLTMRICWTRPHRWDTIAPFNMCGQWAGHSFDIVALDDENRLALSEAWVDVTDAIVEEANKHIETLSEDER
;
A
#
# COMPACT_ATOMS: atom_id res chain seq x y z
N MET A 1 35.76 -24.95 5.17
CA MET A 1 35.18 -24.27 6.35
C MET A 1 35.64 -22.84 6.34
N CYS A 2 34.72 -21.88 6.48
CA CYS A 2 35.10 -20.48 6.53
C CYS A 2 35.70 -20.14 7.90
N PRO A 3 36.63 -19.17 7.98
CA PRO A 3 37.24 -18.79 9.25
C PRO A 3 36.20 -18.27 10.24
N ILE A 4 36.46 -18.49 11.52
CA ILE A 4 35.68 -17.94 12.63
C ILE A 4 35.65 -16.41 12.49
N GLY A 5 34.45 -15.82 12.52
CA GLY A 5 34.23 -14.38 12.38
C GLY A 5 34.08 -13.86 10.93
N VAL A 6 34.16 -14.73 9.91
CA VAL A 6 33.83 -14.33 8.53
C VAL A 6 32.34 -14.46 8.31
N ASP A 7 31.68 -13.31 8.29
CA ASP A 7 30.30 -13.16 7.90
C ASP A 7 30.02 -13.78 6.52
N GLN A 8 29.23 -14.86 6.50
CA GLN A 8 28.87 -15.59 5.28
C GLN A 8 27.68 -14.96 4.56
N THR A 9 26.97 -14.04 5.21
CA THR A 9 25.72 -13.50 4.68
C THR A 9 25.95 -12.50 3.56
N GLU A 10 27.13 -11.88 3.50
CA GLU A 10 27.59 -11.05 2.37
C GLU A 10 28.02 -11.87 1.13
N ARG A 11 27.94 -13.21 1.14
CA ARG A 11 28.43 -14.02 -0.01
C ARG A 11 27.41 -14.28 -1.09
N GLY A 12 26.13 -14.06 -0.80
CA GLY A 12 25.03 -14.29 -1.73
C GLY A 12 24.30 -12.99 -2.03
N PRO A 13 23.51 -12.93 -3.11
CA PRO A 13 22.79 -11.71 -3.49
C PRO A 13 21.97 -11.16 -2.32
N GLN A 14 21.97 -9.83 -2.19
CA GLN A 14 21.21 -9.16 -1.16
C GLN A 14 19.72 -9.40 -1.33
N ARG A 15 19.06 -9.82 -0.25
CA ARG A 15 17.61 -9.95 -0.19
C ARG A 15 17.02 -8.73 0.46
N TRP A 16 15.99 -8.18 -0.16
CA TRP A 16 15.32 -6.97 0.31
C TRP A 16 13.91 -7.28 0.77
N GLN A 17 13.49 -6.63 1.84
CA GLN A 17 12.12 -6.69 2.33
C GLN A 17 11.74 -5.39 3.01
N PHE A 18 10.48 -4.99 2.86
CA PHE A 18 9.88 -4.02 3.76
C PHE A 18 9.46 -4.73 5.04
N VAL A 19 9.74 -4.12 6.19
CA VAL A 19 9.40 -4.68 7.50
C VAL A 19 8.66 -3.67 8.36
N VAL A 20 7.66 -4.15 9.09
CA VAL A 20 6.89 -3.39 10.07
C VAL A 20 6.88 -4.19 11.39
N PRO A 21 7.90 -4.03 12.25
CA PRO A 21 8.10 -4.89 13.43
C PRO A 21 6.90 -4.91 14.38
N ARG A 22 6.26 -3.75 14.58
CA ARG A 22 5.09 -3.59 15.45
C ARG A 22 3.94 -4.51 15.06
N LEU A 23 3.76 -4.75 13.76
CA LEU A 23 2.69 -5.59 13.23
C LEU A 23 3.14 -7.03 12.96
N LYS A 24 4.44 -7.32 13.11
CA LYS A 24 5.06 -8.57 12.67
C LYS A 24 4.72 -8.88 11.21
N GLN A 25 4.81 -7.86 10.37
CA GLN A 25 4.51 -7.95 8.94
C GLN A 25 5.73 -7.60 8.09
N ASN A 26 5.87 -8.30 6.95
CA ASN A 26 6.89 -8.00 5.96
C ASN A 26 6.35 -8.09 4.53
N GLN A 27 7.11 -7.57 3.58
CA GLN A 27 6.88 -7.78 2.16
C GLN A 27 8.22 -7.99 1.47
N GLN A 28 8.46 -9.21 1.00
CA GLN A 28 9.69 -9.55 0.30
C GLN A 28 9.68 -8.93 -1.09
N LEU A 29 10.77 -8.28 -1.45
CA LEU A 29 10.99 -7.84 -2.82
C LEU A 29 11.52 -9.03 -3.65
N PRO A 30 11.11 -9.14 -4.93
CA PRO A 30 11.59 -10.21 -5.79
C PRO A 30 13.13 -10.19 -5.88
N LEU A 31 13.73 -11.38 -5.91
CA LEU A 31 15.16 -11.55 -6.16
C LEU A 31 15.47 -11.07 -7.57
N ILE A 32 15.93 -9.82 -7.70
CA ILE A 32 16.45 -9.31 -8.96
C ILE A 32 17.89 -9.79 -9.10
N CYS A 33 18.26 -10.15 -10.34
CA CYS A 33 19.55 -10.74 -10.67
C CYS A 33 20.71 -9.91 -10.07
N PRO A 34 21.76 -10.53 -9.48
CA PRO A 34 22.87 -9.82 -8.81
C PRO A 34 23.65 -8.83 -9.68
N TYR A 35 23.38 -8.80 -10.99
CA TYR A 35 24.06 -7.93 -11.97
C TYR A 35 23.11 -6.90 -12.61
N GLN A 36 21.86 -6.79 -12.15
CA GLN A 36 20.92 -5.74 -12.55
C GLN A 36 20.71 -4.76 -11.39
N ASP A 37 21.82 -4.15 -11.03
CA ASP A 37 21.99 -2.72 -10.76
C ASP A 37 20.70 -1.90 -10.64
N TYR A 38 20.38 -1.52 -9.39
CA TYR A 38 19.57 -0.39 -8.89
C TYR A 38 18.21 -0.04 -9.51
N LYS A 39 17.82 -0.63 -10.64
CA LYS A 39 16.49 -0.52 -11.25
C LYS A 39 15.42 -0.97 -10.26
N LEU A 40 15.75 -1.79 -9.25
CA LEU A 40 14.94 -2.11 -8.07
C LEU A 40 14.16 -0.92 -7.47
N LEU A 41 14.73 0.29 -7.45
CA LEU A 41 14.08 1.47 -6.87
C LEU A 41 12.99 2.07 -7.77
N PHE A 42 12.98 1.72 -9.06
CA PHE A 42 12.10 2.29 -10.09
C PHE A 42 11.45 1.22 -11.00
N ASP A 43 11.72 -0.07 -10.76
CA ASP A 43 11.35 -1.14 -11.68
C ASP A 43 9.85 -1.39 -11.66
N GLU A 44 9.34 -1.62 -12.84
CA GLU A 44 7.92 -1.66 -13.15
C GLU A 44 7.27 -3.03 -12.85
N ASN A 45 8.00 -3.93 -12.18
CA ASN A 45 7.61 -5.33 -11.96
C ASN A 45 6.91 -5.60 -10.61
N GLY A 46 6.32 -4.58 -10.00
CA GLY A 46 5.09 -4.76 -9.22
C GLY A 46 5.20 -5.46 -7.87
N GLY A 47 6.35 -5.42 -7.20
CA GLY A 47 6.52 -6.05 -5.89
C GLY A 47 6.01 -5.23 -4.70
N TRP A 48 5.87 -3.91 -4.83
CA TRP A 48 5.55 -2.98 -3.74
C TRP A 48 4.48 -1.98 -4.18
N ASP A 49 3.46 -1.77 -3.34
CA ASP A 49 2.42 -0.76 -3.55
C ASP A 49 2.24 0.01 -2.26
N ALA A 50 2.96 1.12 -2.12
CA ALA A 50 2.86 1.99 -0.95
C ALA A 50 1.44 2.51 -0.74
N TRP A 51 0.68 2.68 -1.83
CA TRP A 51 -0.68 3.21 -1.74
C TRP A 51 -1.60 2.27 -0.98
N SER A 52 -1.72 1.00 -1.38
CA SER A 52 -2.55 0.03 -0.63
C SER A 52 -2.08 -0.17 0.82
N ARG A 53 -0.78 0.04 1.08
CA ARG A 53 -0.17 -0.21 2.40
C ARG A 53 -0.29 0.97 3.37
N LEU A 54 -0.33 2.20 2.87
CA LEU A 54 -0.27 3.41 3.70
C LEU A 54 -1.47 4.35 3.52
N ALA A 55 -2.25 4.22 2.46
CA ALA A 55 -3.37 5.11 2.20
C ALA A 55 -4.56 4.83 3.11
N ARG A 56 -5.03 5.89 3.76
CA ARG A 56 -6.25 5.88 4.56
C ARG A 56 -7.44 6.26 3.69
N PRO A 57 -8.64 5.73 3.97
CA PRO A 57 -9.84 6.12 3.23
C PRO A 57 -10.07 7.64 3.34
N ALA A 58 -10.28 8.31 2.21
CA ALA A 58 -10.66 9.71 2.22
C ALA A 58 -12.06 9.90 2.85
N ALA A 59 -12.28 11.04 3.52
CA ALA A 59 -13.60 11.43 3.96
C ALA A 59 -14.56 11.50 2.75
N ARG A 60 -15.82 11.07 2.93
CA ARG A 60 -16.82 11.12 1.86
C ARG A 60 -17.05 12.58 1.47
N THR A 61 -16.67 12.97 0.26
CA THR A 61 -17.45 13.99 -0.44
C THR A 61 -18.79 13.35 -0.78
N SER A 62 -19.91 14.05 -0.55
CA SER A 62 -21.27 13.52 -0.75
C SER A 62 -21.63 13.22 -2.21
N GLN A 63 -20.64 12.96 -3.08
CA GLN A 63 -20.82 12.46 -4.43
C GLN A 63 -21.25 11.00 -4.38
N THR A 64 -22.54 10.87 -4.12
CA THR A 64 -23.47 9.86 -4.60
C THR A 64 -22.85 8.95 -5.66
N PHE A 65 -22.63 7.68 -5.30
CA PHE A 65 -22.86 6.57 -6.23
C PHE A 65 -24.09 6.96 -7.03
N SER A 66 -23.87 7.12 -8.34
CA SER A 66 -24.82 7.58 -9.34
C SER A 66 -26.21 7.85 -8.77
N LYS A 67 -26.52 9.13 -8.51
CA LYS A 67 -27.91 9.64 -8.42
C LYS A 67 -28.62 9.48 -9.77
N GLY A 68 -28.42 8.37 -10.47
CA GLY A 68 -29.36 7.88 -11.43
C GLY A 68 -30.64 7.65 -10.66
N ARG A 69 -31.58 8.60 -10.77
CA ARG A 69 -32.98 8.40 -10.43
C ARG A 69 -33.52 7.32 -11.37
N TYR A 70 -33.14 6.07 -11.14
CA TYR A 70 -33.77 4.93 -11.75
C TYR A 70 -35.02 4.67 -10.93
N TYR A 71 -36.07 5.43 -11.24
CA TYR A 71 -37.41 5.04 -10.87
C TYR A 71 -37.65 3.69 -11.54
N SER A 72 -37.48 2.60 -10.78
CA SER A 72 -38.00 1.30 -11.17
C SER A 72 -39.49 1.50 -11.44
N ARG A 73 -39.88 1.41 -12.71
CA ARG A 73 -41.30 1.57 -13.13
C ARG A 73 -42.14 0.33 -12.78
N GLY A 74 -41.55 -0.67 -12.12
CA GLY A 74 -42.21 -1.90 -11.71
C GLY A 74 -42.52 -1.95 -10.20
N PRO A 75 -43.41 -2.86 -9.78
CA PRO A 75 -43.67 -3.12 -8.37
C PRO A 75 -42.38 -3.58 -7.68
N VAL A 76 -41.99 -2.86 -6.64
CA VAL A 76 -40.83 -3.15 -5.80
C VAL A 76 -41.07 -4.49 -5.08
N SER A 77 -40.07 -5.36 -5.04
CA SER A 77 -40.18 -6.62 -4.32
C SER A 77 -40.38 -6.37 -2.81
N ARG A 78 -40.96 -7.32 -2.07
CA ARG A 78 -41.14 -7.18 -0.61
C ARG A 78 -39.80 -6.96 0.10
N LEU A 79 -38.73 -7.57 -0.40
CA LEU A 79 -37.38 -7.40 0.14
C LEU A 79 -36.89 -5.96 -0.06
N GLU A 80 -37.05 -5.41 -1.26
CA GLU A 80 -36.68 -4.03 -1.56
C GLU A 80 -37.59 -2.99 -0.88
N SER A 81 -38.76 -3.39 -0.39
CA SER A 81 -39.64 -2.51 0.38
C SER A 81 -39.20 -2.31 1.84
N PHE A 82 -38.19 -3.07 2.30
CA PHE A 82 -37.65 -2.88 3.64
C PHE A 82 -36.89 -1.56 3.77
N PRO A 83 -36.87 -0.96 4.98
CA PRO A 83 -35.99 0.16 5.29
C PRO A 83 -34.52 -0.19 5.05
N ALA A 84 -33.72 0.82 4.70
CA ALA A 84 -32.29 0.67 4.38
C ALA A 84 -31.51 0.04 5.55
N GLU A 85 -31.92 0.30 6.78
CA GLU A 85 -31.34 -0.24 8.01
C GLU A 85 -31.52 -1.76 8.09
N ILE A 86 -32.68 -2.27 7.70
CA ILE A 86 -32.97 -3.71 7.70
C ILE A 86 -32.16 -4.40 6.59
N LEU A 87 -32.08 -3.79 5.41
CA LEU A 87 -31.23 -4.29 4.32
C LEU A 87 -29.75 -4.32 4.73
N ALA A 88 -29.27 -3.28 5.43
CA ALA A 88 -27.91 -3.26 5.96
C ALA A 88 -27.68 -4.36 7.00
N MET A 89 -28.66 -4.62 7.89
CA MET A 89 -28.58 -5.73 8.84
C MET A 89 -28.52 -7.10 8.15
N ILE A 90 -29.32 -7.30 7.09
CA ILE A 90 -29.30 -8.53 6.29
C ILE A 90 -27.92 -8.72 5.66
N LEU A 91 -27.39 -7.68 5.01
CA LEU A 91 -26.08 -7.73 4.36
C LEU A 91 -24.93 -7.94 5.36
N SER A 92 -25.10 -7.53 6.62
CA SER A 92 -24.12 -7.74 7.71
C SER A 92 -24.27 -9.09 8.42
N CYS A 93 -25.13 -9.99 7.93
CA CYS A 93 -25.33 -11.30 8.54
C CYS A 93 -24.11 -12.19 8.32
N SER A 94 -23.56 -12.76 9.40
CA SER A 94 -22.37 -13.63 9.37
C SER A 94 -22.56 -14.95 8.62
N GLU A 95 -23.80 -15.32 8.32
CA GLU A 95 -24.13 -16.52 7.55
C GLU A 95 -24.03 -16.31 6.04
N LEU A 96 -24.03 -15.04 5.57
CA LEU A 96 -23.90 -14.74 4.15
C LEU A 96 -22.43 -14.68 3.76
N SER A 97 -22.06 -15.49 2.78
CA SER A 97 -20.75 -15.36 2.12
C SER A 97 -20.72 -14.15 1.19
N GLU A 98 -19.52 -13.78 0.74
CA GLU A 98 -19.35 -12.69 -0.23
C GLU A 98 -20.06 -13.02 -1.55
N ASP A 99 -20.09 -14.30 -1.94
CA ASP A 99 -20.83 -14.79 -3.09
C ASP A 99 -22.34 -14.56 -2.93
N ASP A 100 -22.90 -14.82 -1.75
CA ASP A 100 -24.32 -14.62 -1.46
C ASP A 100 -24.68 -13.12 -1.49
N ILE A 101 -23.82 -12.28 -0.92
CA ILE A 101 -24.00 -10.82 -0.87
C ILE A 101 -23.98 -10.22 -2.29
N ILE A 102 -23.04 -10.67 -3.13
CA ILE A 102 -22.97 -10.23 -4.51
C ILE A 102 -24.16 -10.77 -5.32
N ALA A 103 -24.53 -12.04 -5.16
CA ALA A 103 -25.70 -12.61 -5.82
C ALA A 103 -26.99 -11.84 -5.48
N LEU A 104 -27.16 -11.48 -4.20
CA LEU A 104 -28.27 -10.68 -3.72
C LEU A 104 -28.29 -9.29 -4.34
N GLY A 105 -27.13 -8.63 -4.39
CA GLY A 105 -26.98 -7.33 -5.06
C GLY A 105 -27.30 -7.40 -6.55
N MET A 106 -26.90 -8.48 -7.23
CA MET A 106 -27.14 -8.67 -8.67
C MET A 106 -28.62 -8.91 -9.01
N ALA A 107 -29.46 -9.27 -8.03
CA ALA A 107 -30.87 -9.55 -8.25
C ALA A 107 -31.71 -8.30 -8.58
N SER A 108 -31.26 -7.10 -8.17
CA SER A 108 -31.97 -5.84 -8.41
C SER A 108 -31.04 -4.64 -8.33
N GLU A 109 -31.36 -3.59 -9.07
CA GLU A 109 -30.64 -2.32 -9.00
C GLU A 109 -30.70 -1.67 -7.61
N THR A 110 -31.86 -1.76 -6.94
CA THR A 110 -32.02 -1.27 -5.56
C THR A 110 -31.08 -2.00 -4.62
N LEU A 111 -31.07 -3.34 -4.68
CA LEU A 111 -30.23 -4.17 -3.83
C LEU A 111 -28.74 -3.96 -4.12
N TRP A 112 -28.36 -3.82 -5.39
CA TRP A 112 -27.00 -3.49 -5.79
C TRP A 112 -26.48 -2.23 -5.10
N SER A 113 -27.29 -1.18 -5.01
CA SER A 113 -26.89 0.06 -4.33
C SER A 113 -26.61 -0.14 -2.83
N HIS A 114 -27.41 -0.99 -2.16
CA HIS A 114 -27.20 -1.35 -0.77
C HIS A 114 -25.97 -2.25 -0.58
N THR A 115 -25.79 -3.23 -1.47
CA THR A 115 -24.61 -4.10 -1.50
C THR A 115 -23.33 -3.27 -1.66
N ILE A 116 -23.29 -2.35 -2.61
CA ILE A 116 -22.16 -1.44 -2.81
C ILE A 116 -21.87 -0.57 -1.59
N HIS A 117 -22.92 -0.06 -0.93
CA HIS A 117 -22.73 0.72 0.29
C HIS A 117 -22.22 -0.12 1.46
N TYR A 118 -22.70 -1.35 1.59
CA TYR A 118 -22.21 -2.30 2.59
C TYR A 118 -20.75 -2.64 2.34
N ILE A 119 -20.39 -2.97 1.11
CA ILE A 119 -19.01 -3.28 0.72
C ILE A 119 -18.09 -2.07 1.01
N ASP A 120 -18.47 -0.83 0.63
CA ASP A 120 -17.73 0.40 0.94
C ASP A 120 -17.51 0.57 2.46
N LYS A 121 -18.55 0.28 3.25
CA LYS A 121 -18.44 0.32 4.71
C LYS A 121 -17.47 -0.74 5.23
N GLU A 122 -17.57 -1.98 4.77
CA GLU A 122 -16.67 -3.07 5.18
C GLU A 122 -15.22 -2.74 4.85
N TYR A 123 -14.92 -2.28 3.62
CA TYR A 123 -13.57 -1.84 3.26
C TYR A 123 -13.02 -0.79 4.21
N ARG A 124 -13.79 0.28 4.48
CA ARG A 124 -13.31 1.40 5.30
C ARG A 124 -12.97 1.01 6.73
N HIS A 125 -13.62 -0.02 7.26
CA HIS A 125 -13.36 -0.52 8.62
C HIS A 125 -12.45 -1.74 8.62
N SER A 126 -12.05 -2.24 7.45
CA SER A 126 -11.21 -3.40 7.35
C SER A 126 -9.78 -3.08 7.81
N PRO A 127 -9.15 -3.95 8.63
CA PRO A 127 -7.74 -3.82 8.97
C PRO A 127 -6.82 -3.99 7.75
N SER A 128 -7.35 -4.41 6.59
CA SER A 128 -6.62 -4.55 5.33
C SER A 128 -6.35 -3.21 4.62
N VAL A 129 -7.03 -2.13 5.02
CA VAL A 129 -6.88 -0.82 4.37
C VAL A 129 -5.81 0.00 5.06
N GLY A 130 -4.73 0.29 4.32
CA GLY A 130 -3.58 1.00 4.86
C GLY A 130 -2.99 0.29 6.09
N PRO A 131 -2.73 -1.04 6.05
CA PRO A 131 -2.36 -1.82 7.22
C PRO A 131 -1.11 -1.31 7.92
N TRP A 132 -0.23 -0.60 7.20
CA TRP A 132 1.03 -0.06 7.71
C TRP A 132 0.94 1.43 8.08
N ALA A 133 -0.21 2.06 7.85
CA ALA A 133 -0.40 3.48 8.08
C ALA A 133 -0.22 3.84 9.55
N GLY A 134 0.81 4.66 9.84
CA GLY A 134 1.18 5.10 11.17
C GLY A 134 2.09 4.15 11.95
N CYS A 135 2.59 3.08 11.31
CA CYS A 135 3.56 2.18 11.91
C CYS A 135 4.98 2.47 11.40
N GLU A 136 5.99 2.18 12.22
CA GLU A 136 7.40 2.28 11.84
C GLU A 136 7.73 1.28 10.73
N ILE A 137 8.25 1.77 9.59
CA ILE A 137 8.59 0.96 8.41
C ILE A 137 10.01 1.24 7.94
N ALA A 138 10.71 0.19 7.52
CA ALA A 138 11.99 0.31 6.82
C ALA A 138 12.07 -0.72 5.67
N CYS A 139 12.84 -0.39 4.63
CA CYS A 139 13.25 -1.34 3.61
C CYS A 139 14.63 -1.86 3.98
N VAL A 140 14.72 -3.10 4.44
CA VAL A 140 15.96 -3.67 4.97
C VAL A 140 16.54 -4.71 4.02
N GLY A 141 17.86 -4.71 3.91
CA GLY A 141 18.62 -5.68 3.14
C GLY A 141 19.23 -6.78 4.01
N SER A 142 19.52 -7.95 3.44
CA SER A 142 20.17 -9.06 4.16
C SER A 142 21.56 -8.76 4.70
N TYR A 143 22.18 -7.66 4.27
CA TYR A 143 23.49 -7.21 4.74
C TYR A 143 23.40 -6.29 5.95
N LEU A 144 22.21 -6.08 6.52
CA LEU A 144 21.97 -5.27 7.71
C LEU A 144 22.99 -5.55 8.82
N THR A 145 23.62 -4.49 9.34
CA THR A 145 24.55 -4.59 10.48
C THR A 145 24.05 -3.87 11.73
N GLU A 146 23.23 -2.85 11.54
CA GLU A 146 22.66 -2.01 12.59
C GLU A 146 21.17 -1.84 12.30
N LEU A 147 20.35 -1.77 13.35
CA LEU A 147 18.92 -1.51 13.21
C LEU A 147 18.67 -0.01 12.96
N PRO A 148 17.60 0.36 12.23
CA PRO A 148 17.13 1.73 12.23
C PRO A 148 16.90 2.22 13.67
N PRO A 149 17.18 3.49 14.02
CA PRO A 149 17.10 3.97 15.40
C PRO A 149 15.74 3.73 16.07
N SER A 150 14.64 3.83 15.31
CA SER A 150 13.29 3.57 15.85
C SER A 150 12.98 2.09 16.07
N PHE A 151 13.68 1.19 15.38
CA PHE A 151 13.57 -0.26 15.58
C PHE A 151 14.36 -0.72 16.79
N ASP A 152 15.47 -0.05 17.09
CA ASP A 152 16.30 -0.28 18.27
C ASP A 152 15.66 0.28 19.54
N LYS A 153 14.89 1.37 19.39
CA LYS A 153 14.17 2.00 20.50
C LYS A 153 13.20 1.01 21.16
N ASP A 154 13.27 0.93 22.50
CA ASP A 154 12.44 0.06 23.34
C ASP A 154 12.48 -1.43 22.92
N ASP A 155 13.60 -1.84 22.31
CA ASP A 155 13.81 -3.18 21.75
C ASP A 155 12.69 -3.61 20.77
N LEU A 156 12.08 -2.66 20.05
CA LEU A 156 10.91 -2.90 19.19
C LEU A 156 11.14 -4.05 18.20
N ALA A 157 12.27 -4.03 17.50
CA ALA A 157 12.62 -5.09 16.56
C ALA A 157 12.94 -6.42 17.27
N LEU A 158 13.72 -6.39 18.35
CA LEU A 158 14.16 -7.61 19.02
C LEU A 158 13.01 -8.34 19.73
N ASN A 159 12.06 -7.59 20.30
CA ASN A 159 10.85 -8.13 20.91
C ASN A 159 9.85 -8.69 19.88
N SER A 160 10.03 -8.38 18.59
CA SER A 160 9.10 -8.79 17.54
C SER A 160 9.38 -10.18 16.98
N VAL A 161 10.60 -10.72 17.16
CA VAL A 161 11.08 -11.98 16.57
C VAL A 161 11.75 -12.88 17.61
N SER A 162 11.95 -14.15 17.28
CA SER A 162 12.65 -15.11 18.13
C SER A 162 14.13 -15.17 17.75
N ILE A 163 15.00 -14.52 18.55
CA ILE A 163 16.44 -14.50 18.33
C ILE A 163 17.12 -15.63 19.12
N THR A 164 18.00 -16.39 18.47
CA THR A 164 18.82 -17.41 19.12
C THR A 164 20.10 -16.80 19.68
N GLU A 165 20.27 -16.82 21.00
CA GLU A 165 21.51 -16.37 21.65
C GLU A 165 22.73 -17.18 21.19
N GLY A 166 23.83 -16.51 20.85
CA GLY A 166 25.11 -17.14 20.50
C GLY A 166 25.34 -17.40 19.01
N GLY A 167 24.58 -16.76 18.13
CA GLY A 167 24.78 -16.82 16.69
C GLY A 167 26.07 -16.16 16.19
N TRP A 168 26.48 -16.54 14.99
CA TRP A 168 27.67 -16.01 14.31
C TRP A 168 27.40 -14.69 13.57
N MET A 169 26.20 -14.12 13.75
CA MET A 169 25.72 -12.93 13.05
C MET A 169 25.53 -11.78 14.04
N CYS A 170 25.56 -10.55 13.53
CA CYS A 170 25.15 -9.41 14.35
C CYS A 170 23.63 -9.41 14.55
N ILE A 171 23.19 -8.82 15.67
CA ILE A 171 21.79 -8.81 16.10
C ILE A 171 20.84 -8.28 15.01
N ALA A 172 21.22 -7.19 14.32
CA ALA A 172 20.38 -6.62 13.27
C ALA A 172 20.12 -7.62 12.13
N ARG A 173 21.11 -8.47 11.82
CA ARG A 173 20.95 -9.47 10.77
C ARG A 173 20.14 -10.67 11.23
N GLU A 174 20.32 -11.09 12.47
CA GLU A 174 19.47 -12.12 13.08
C GLU A 174 18.01 -11.68 13.05
N PHE A 175 17.74 -10.42 13.42
CA PHE A 175 16.42 -9.81 13.28
C PHE A 175 15.91 -9.89 11.84
N ASN A 176 16.70 -9.45 10.85
CA ASN A 176 16.26 -9.45 9.45
C ASN A 176 15.92 -10.86 8.95
N TRP A 177 16.72 -11.87 9.29
CA TRP A 177 16.44 -13.27 8.92
C TRP A 177 15.24 -13.84 9.65
N ALA A 178 15.11 -13.57 10.94
CA ALA A 178 13.98 -14.02 11.73
C ALA A 178 12.68 -13.38 11.22
N ALA A 179 12.68 -12.07 10.95
CA ALA A 179 11.57 -11.35 10.34
C ALA A 179 11.19 -11.95 8.98
N LEU A 180 12.17 -12.34 8.15
CA LEU A 180 11.90 -12.98 6.86
C LEU A 180 11.06 -14.27 6.99
N SER A 181 11.27 -15.04 8.07
CA SER A 181 10.58 -16.31 8.32
C SER A 181 9.34 -16.22 9.23
N GLU A 182 9.34 -15.31 10.20
CA GLU A 182 8.32 -15.21 11.25
C GLU A 182 7.22 -14.21 10.91
N PHE A 183 7.54 -13.17 10.13
CA PHE A 183 6.56 -12.15 9.81
C PHE A 183 5.62 -12.62 8.70
N THR A 184 4.40 -12.12 8.74
CA THR A 184 3.38 -12.43 7.73
C THR A 184 3.34 -11.35 6.65
N CYS A 185 3.10 -11.75 5.41
CA CYS A 185 2.70 -10.78 4.40
C CYS A 185 1.30 -10.26 4.76
N PRO A 186 1.05 -8.94 4.78
CA PRO A 186 -0.28 -8.44 5.07
C PRO A 186 -1.22 -8.99 4.00
N GLY A 187 -2.32 -9.60 4.45
CA GLY A 187 -3.26 -10.30 3.59
C GLY A 187 -3.64 -9.48 2.37
N GLU A 188 -3.59 -10.11 1.20
CA GLU A 188 -4.08 -9.48 -0.02
C GLU A 188 -5.61 -9.36 0.05
N ASP A 189 -6.02 -8.10 0.16
CA ASP A 189 -6.91 -7.48 -0.81
C ASP A 189 -8.38 -7.92 -0.72
N ASP A 190 -9.11 -7.29 0.20
CA ASP A 190 -10.59 -7.32 0.19
C ASP A 190 -11.12 -6.98 -1.22
N GLU A 191 -10.38 -6.20 -2.05
CA GLU A 191 -10.66 -5.98 -3.47
C GLU A 191 -10.76 -7.27 -4.25
N ARG A 192 -9.73 -8.10 -4.16
CA ARG A 192 -9.68 -9.39 -4.84
C ARG A 192 -10.78 -10.31 -4.34
N LYS A 193 -11.10 -10.28 -3.05
CA LYS A 193 -12.20 -11.04 -2.43
C LYS A 193 -13.55 -10.72 -3.09
N TRP A 194 -13.94 -9.46 -3.11
CA TRP A 194 -15.22 -9.03 -3.68
C TRP A 194 -15.26 -9.15 -5.22
N ARG A 195 -14.14 -8.92 -5.90
CA ARG A 195 -14.01 -9.16 -7.35
C ARG A 195 -14.13 -10.63 -7.72
N GLY A 196 -13.53 -11.51 -6.91
CA GLY A 196 -13.62 -12.94 -7.07
C GLY A 196 -15.07 -13.39 -7.01
N ALA A 197 -15.79 -12.95 -5.97
CA ALA A 197 -17.21 -13.25 -5.80
C ALA A 197 -18.08 -12.74 -6.95
N PHE A 198 -17.81 -11.51 -7.43
CA PHE A 198 -18.48 -10.97 -8.63
C PHE A 198 -18.21 -11.77 -9.89
N THR A 199 -16.95 -12.12 -10.15
CA THR A 199 -16.58 -12.88 -11.34
C THR A 199 -17.21 -14.28 -11.32
N GLY A 200 -17.22 -14.93 -10.15
CA GLY A 200 -17.87 -16.23 -9.95
C GLY A 200 -19.37 -16.18 -10.22
N ASN A 201 -20.06 -15.14 -9.74
CA ASN A 201 -21.49 -14.94 -9.98
C ASN A 201 -21.82 -14.59 -11.43
N VAL A 202 -21.01 -13.76 -12.09
CA VAL A 202 -21.18 -13.41 -13.51
C VAL A 202 -21.17 -14.65 -14.41
N ALA A 203 -20.29 -15.62 -14.13
CA ALA A 203 -20.23 -16.86 -14.91
C ALA A 203 -21.54 -17.66 -14.90
N ASN A 204 -22.34 -17.51 -13.84
CA ASN A 204 -23.60 -18.24 -13.64
C ASN A 204 -24.85 -17.44 -14.09
N GLN A 205 -24.69 -16.16 -14.46
CA GLN A 205 -25.78 -15.24 -14.77
C GLN A 205 -25.91 -15.03 -16.30
N THR A 206 -26.92 -15.64 -16.92
CA THR A 206 -27.17 -15.51 -18.37
C THR A 206 -28.15 -14.40 -18.75
N ASN A 207 -28.91 -13.88 -17.78
CA ASN A 207 -30.05 -12.98 -18.04
C ASN A 207 -29.76 -11.49 -17.81
N ILE A 208 -28.60 -11.13 -17.26
CA ILE A 208 -28.23 -9.73 -17.03
C ILE A 208 -27.56 -9.17 -18.30
N PRO A 209 -28.01 -8.01 -18.82
CA PRO A 209 -27.35 -7.35 -19.94
C PRO A 209 -25.86 -7.06 -19.66
N LYS A 210 -24.99 -7.32 -20.64
CA LYS A 210 -23.53 -7.07 -20.52
C LYS A 210 -23.19 -5.64 -20.10
N THR A 211 -23.94 -4.66 -20.58
CA THR A 211 -23.78 -3.25 -20.19
C THR A 211 -23.99 -3.04 -18.70
N ARG A 212 -24.95 -3.76 -18.09
CA ARG A 212 -25.20 -3.67 -16.65
C ARG A 212 -24.11 -4.36 -15.85
N LEU A 213 -23.60 -5.49 -16.32
CA LEU A 213 -22.46 -6.16 -15.69
C LEU A 213 -21.20 -5.30 -15.72
N ALA A 214 -20.96 -4.58 -16.82
CA ALA A 214 -19.88 -3.61 -16.91
C ALA A 214 -20.04 -2.48 -15.87
N GLN A 215 -21.25 -1.90 -15.75
CA GLN A 215 -21.57 -0.89 -14.74
C GLN A 215 -21.32 -1.41 -13.31
N MET A 216 -21.79 -2.61 -12.98
CA MET A 216 -21.58 -3.22 -11.66
C MET A 216 -20.08 -3.46 -11.37
N SER A 217 -19.34 -3.92 -12.37
CA SER A 217 -17.88 -4.05 -12.26
C SER A 217 -17.19 -2.71 -12.00
N GLU A 218 -17.64 -1.64 -12.68
CA GLU A 218 -17.19 -0.27 -12.44
C GLU A 218 -17.55 0.24 -11.04
N ASP A 219 -18.75 -0.06 -10.53
CA ASP A 219 -19.14 0.31 -9.16
C ASP A 219 -18.25 -0.40 -8.12
N LEU A 220 -17.94 -1.69 -8.29
CA LEU A 220 -17.00 -2.41 -7.42
C LEU A 220 -15.58 -1.86 -7.52
N LEU A 221 -15.12 -1.55 -8.73
CA LEU A 221 -13.86 -0.83 -8.95
C LEU A 221 -13.85 0.48 -8.17
N LEU A 222 -14.93 1.25 -8.24
CA LEU A 222 -15.07 2.53 -7.55
C LEU A 222 -14.99 2.35 -6.02
N VAL A 223 -15.66 1.33 -5.48
CA VAL A 223 -15.62 1.03 -4.03
C VAL A 223 -14.21 0.66 -3.57
N ALA A 224 -13.54 -0.26 -4.25
CA ALA A 224 -12.18 -0.66 -3.89
C ALA A 224 -11.17 0.48 -4.07
N SER A 225 -11.41 1.35 -5.05
CA SER A 225 -10.65 2.58 -5.25
C SER A 225 -11.14 3.76 -4.39
N THR A 226 -12.12 3.59 -3.50
CA THR A 226 -12.54 4.67 -2.57
C THR A 226 -11.50 4.94 -1.46
N ILE A 227 -10.37 4.22 -1.49
CA ILE A 227 -9.07 4.62 -0.90
C ILE A 227 -8.36 5.70 -1.76
N GLY A 228 -9.01 6.29 -2.76
CA GLY A 228 -8.34 7.15 -3.74
C GLY A 228 -9.20 8.08 -4.60
N ILE A 229 -10.51 7.83 -4.77
CA ILE A 229 -11.34 8.68 -5.64
C ILE A 229 -12.08 9.77 -4.84
N SER A 230 -11.28 10.71 -4.31
CA SER A 230 -11.68 12.11 -4.46
C SER A 230 -11.53 12.44 -5.97
N PRO A 231 -12.26 13.39 -6.59
CA PRO A 231 -12.18 13.64 -8.05
C PRO A 231 -10.74 13.56 -8.55
N ALA A 232 -10.46 12.97 -9.72
CA ALA A 232 -9.15 12.46 -10.19
C ALA A 232 -7.90 13.37 -10.04
N ASP A 233 -8.09 14.62 -9.60
CA ASP A 233 -7.09 15.65 -9.35
C ASP A 233 -7.12 16.20 -7.90
N ALA A 234 -7.83 15.54 -6.99
CA ALA A 234 -7.86 15.93 -5.60
C ALA A 234 -6.46 15.73 -5.02
N PRO A 235 -5.90 16.74 -4.33
CA PRO A 235 -4.57 16.64 -3.77
C PRO A 235 -4.56 15.59 -2.67
N TRP A 236 -3.56 14.72 -2.70
CA TRP A 236 -3.21 13.82 -1.61
C TRP A 236 -1.83 14.19 -1.08
N ILE A 237 -1.50 13.69 0.09
CA ILE A 237 -0.18 13.87 0.68
C ILE A 237 0.31 12.56 1.30
N LEU A 238 1.58 12.23 1.09
CA LEU A 238 2.33 11.29 1.92
C LEU A 238 2.86 12.07 3.11
N ARG A 239 2.48 11.69 4.33
CA ARG A 239 2.95 12.32 5.56
C ARG A 239 3.96 11.42 6.26
N ASN A 240 5.12 11.98 6.59
CA ASN A 240 6.02 11.40 7.57
C ASN A 240 5.60 11.90 8.96
N LEU A 241 4.94 11.03 9.73
CA LEU A 241 4.37 11.37 11.03
C LEU A 241 5.44 11.60 12.10
N THR A 242 6.66 11.07 11.89
CA THR A 242 7.79 11.16 12.80
C THR A 242 8.45 12.53 12.73
N THR A 243 8.76 13.02 11.53
CA THR A 243 9.45 14.31 11.33
C THR A 243 8.52 15.48 11.06
N LYS A 244 7.22 15.22 10.85
CA LYS A 244 6.24 16.21 10.40
C LYS A 244 6.59 16.81 9.04
N GLU A 245 7.08 15.97 8.14
CA GLU A 245 7.32 16.32 6.73
C GLU A 245 6.20 15.74 5.86
N PHE A 246 5.89 16.37 4.74
CA PHE A 246 4.95 15.81 3.77
C PHE A 246 5.41 16.00 2.32
N VAL A 247 4.94 15.11 1.45
CA VAL A 247 5.13 15.13 0.00
C VAL A 247 3.77 15.19 -0.66
N ARG A 248 3.59 16.10 -1.61
CA ARG A 248 2.35 16.24 -2.39
C ARG A 248 2.22 15.08 -3.38
N CYS A 249 1.02 14.53 -3.50
CA CYS A 249 0.76 13.34 -4.30
C CYS A 249 -0.56 13.42 -5.08
N LEU A 250 -0.64 12.65 -6.17
CA LEU A 250 -1.83 12.42 -6.96
C LEU A 250 -2.19 10.92 -6.95
N PRO A 251 -3.47 10.55 -6.78
CA PRO A 251 -3.90 9.15 -6.62
C PRO A 251 -3.94 8.36 -7.95
N ARG A 252 -3.36 8.90 -9.03
CA ARG A 252 -3.46 8.32 -10.38
C ARG A 252 -2.82 6.95 -10.44
N ALA A 253 -3.45 6.04 -11.17
CA ALA A 253 -2.93 4.72 -11.48
C ALA A 253 -2.25 4.71 -12.85
N ASP A 254 -1.14 3.98 -12.97
CA ASP A 254 -0.46 3.74 -14.25
C ASP A 254 -1.06 2.55 -15.01
N SER A 255 -0.55 2.28 -16.23
CA SER A 255 -1.00 1.14 -17.04
C SER A 255 -0.71 -0.24 -16.42
N LYS A 256 0.10 -0.28 -15.36
CA LYS A 256 0.46 -1.47 -14.57
C LYS A 256 -0.27 -1.51 -13.23
N GLY A 257 -1.19 -0.57 -12.97
CA GLY A 257 -1.98 -0.50 -11.75
C GLY A 257 -1.27 0.13 -10.55
N ARG A 258 -0.05 0.68 -10.71
CA ARG A 258 0.67 1.39 -9.64
C ARG A 258 0.00 2.72 -9.36
N ARG A 259 -0.33 3.00 -8.11
CA ARG A 259 -0.99 4.24 -7.68
C ARG A 259 -0.01 5.17 -6.99
N GLY A 260 -0.32 6.47 -7.02
CA GLY A 260 0.42 7.46 -6.26
C GLY A 260 1.61 8.01 -7.03
N TYR A 261 1.43 9.20 -7.58
CA TYR A 261 2.48 10.01 -8.19
C TYR A 261 2.81 11.19 -7.31
N VAL A 262 4.05 11.65 -7.34
CA VAL A 262 4.41 12.94 -6.76
C VAL A 262 3.80 14.06 -7.58
N ASP A 263 3.14 15.01 -6.91
CA ASP A 263 2.54 16.18 -7.54
C ASP A 263 3.60 17.27 -7.74
N HIS A 264 4.36 17.17 -8.84
CA HIS A 264 5.39 18.15 -9.18
C HIS A 264 5.37 18.51 -10.68
N PRO A 265 5.47 19.81 -11.05
CA PRO A 265 5.35 20.26 -12.44
C PRO A 265 6.50 19.76 -13.34
N GLU A 266 7.70 19.65 -12.80
CA GLU A 266 8.90 19.31 -13.56
C GLU A 266 9.09 17.79 -13.75
N TRP A 267 8.37 16.96 -12.99
CA TRP A 267 8.54 15.51 -13.05
C TRP A 267 7.24 14.75 -12.82
N LYS A 268 6.64 14.29 -13.93
CA LYS A 268 5.33 13.61 -13.94
C LYS A 268 5.39 12.10 -13.74
N GLY A 269 6.59 11.54 -13.57
CA GLY A 269 6.85 10.10 -13.56
C GLY A 269 7.32 9.54 -12.21
N LEU A 270 7.59 10.41 -11.22
CA LEU A 270 8.07 9.99 -9.91
C LEU A 270 6.90 9.41 -9.09
N HIS A 271 7.02 8.15 -8.67
CA HIS A 271 6.02 7.47 -7.86
C HIS A 271 6.28 7.64 -6.36
N VAL A 272 5.22 7.53 -5.56
CA VAL A 272 5.32 7.50 -4.09
C VAL A 272 6.18 6.33 -3.60
N ASN A 273 6.13 5.20 -4.33
CA ASN A 273 7.00 4.05 -4.08
C ASN A 273 8.48 4.43 -4.15
N ASP A 274 8.86 5.21 -5.16
CA ASP A 274 10.25 5.60 -5.40
C ASP A 274 10.77 6.47 -4.25
N VAL A 275 9.96 7.47 -3.86
CA VAL A 275 10.22 8.38 -2.73
C VAL A 275 10.48 7.60 -1.45
N LEU A 276 9.58 6.67 -1.12
CA LEU A 276 9.72 5.86 0.09
C LEU A 276 10.96 4.98 -0.01
N THR A 277 11.13 4.26 -1.11
CA THR A 277 12.25 3.31 -1.22
C THR A 277 13.59 4.03 -1.15
N MET A 278 13.73 5.22 -1.75
CA MET A 278 14.93 6.05 -1.61
C MET A 278 15.23 6.47 -0.17
N ARG A 279 14.21 6.75 0.65
CA ARG A 279 14.40 7.35 1.98
C ARG A 279 14.26 6.39 3.16
N ILE A 280 13.64 5.22 2.98
CA ILE A 280 13.46 4.23 4.05
C ILE A 280 14.40 3.02 3.94
N CYS A 281 15.23 2.96 2.89
CA CYS A 281 16.25 1.92 2.76
C CYS A 281 17.25 1.95 3.93
N TRP A 282 17.53 0.79 4.50
CA TRP A 282 18.47 0.62 5.60
C TRP A 282 19.27 -0.68 5.45
N THR A 283 20.53 -0.55 5.08
CA THR A 283 21.49 -1.65 4.88
C THR A 283 22.92 -1.13 4.75
N ARG A 284 23.89 -2.03 4.62
CA ARG A 284 25.23 -1.69 4.13
C ARG A 284 25.41 -2.04 2.65
N PRO A 285 26.24 -1.26 1.92
CA PRO A 285 26.60 -1.57 0.55
C PRO A 285 27.42 -2.83 0.49
N HIS A 286 27.21 -3.62 -0.57
CA HIS A 286 28.10 -4.73 -0.80
C HIS A 286 29.51 -4.23 -1.10
N ARG A 287 30.53 -4.95 -0.63
CA ARG A 287 31.94 -4.60 -0.89
C ARG A 287 32.32 -4.60 -2.38
N TRP A 288 31.49 -5.20 -3.23
CA TRP A 288 31.69 -5.29 -4.68
C TRP A 288 30.62 -4.52 -5.48
N ASP A 289 29.67 -3.85 -4.81
CA ASP A 289 28.73 -2.98 -5.50
C ASP A 289 29.45 -1.68 -5.82
N THR A 290 29.79 -1.49 -7.10
CA THR A 290 30.29 -0.20 -7.61
C THR A 290 29.19 0.87 -7.64
N ILE A 291 27.92 0.43 -7.65
CA ILE A 291 26.75 1.30 -7.68
C ILE A 291 25.86 0.94 -6.49
N ALA A 292 26.21 1.48 -5.33
CA ALA A 292 25.39 1.32 -4.14
C ALA A 292 24.01 1.96 -4.40
N PRO A 293 22.87 1.24 -4.28
CA PRO A 293 21.58 1.89 -4.22
C PRO A 293 21.57 3.01 -3.18
N PHE A 294 20.74 3.99 -3.49
CA PHE A 294 20.55 5.24 -2.78
C PHE A 294 20.74 5.16 -1.27
N ASN A 295 21.35 6.20 -0.69
CA ASN A 295 21.46 6.49 0.74
C ASN A 295 21.09 5.28 1.62
N MET A 296 21.97 4.29 1.67
CA MET A 296 21.64 2.98 2.25
C MET A 296 21.31 3.03 3.74
N CYS A 297 21.52 4.18 4.38
CA CYS A 297 21.00 4.51 5.68
C CYS A 297 20.04 5.71 5.54
N GLY A 298 18.91 5.47 4.86
CA GLY A 298 17.94 6.50 4.50
C GLY A 298 17.40 7.23 5.73
N GLN A 299 17.24 8.55 5.60
CA GLN A 299 16.85 9.43 6.71
C GLN A 299 15.47 9.14 7.28
N TRP A 300 14.63 8.40 6.54
CA TRP A 300 13.31 8.02 6.99
C TRP A 300 13.18 6.53 7.35
N ALA A 301 14.28 5.79 7.40
CA ALA A 301 14.24 4.40 7.81
C ALA A 301 13.70 4.25 9.22
N GLY A 302 12.63 3.46 9.35
CA GLY A 302 11.94 3.22 10.60
C GLY A 302 11.00 4.37 11.03
N HIS A 303 10.74 5.36 10.18
CA HIS A 303 9.71 6.37 10.45
C HIS A 303 8.30 5.82 10.22
N SER A 304 7.31 6.54 10.71
CA SER A 304 5.89 6.21 10.54
C SER A 304 5.25 7.09 9.48
N PHE A 305 4.44 6.51 8.61
CA PHE A 305 3.84 7.21 7.49
C PHE A 305 2.35 6.93 7.31
N ASP A 306 1.63 7.86 6.70
CA ASP A 306 0.34 7.58 6.10
C ASP A 306 0.14 8.41 4.83
N ILE A 307 -0.79 7.97 3.98
CA ILE A 307 -1.22 8.70 2.78
C ILE A 307 -2.67 9.13 2.99
N VAL A 308 -2.94 10.42 2.90
CA VAL A 308 -4.27 11.00 3.17
C VAL A 308 -4.67 12.01 2.12
N ALA A 309 -5.98 12.15 1.91
CA ALA A 309 -6.53 13.21 1.07
C ALA A 309 -6.31 14.57 1.75
N LEU A 310 -5.96 15.59 0.97
CA LEU A 310 -5.80 16.95 1.45
C LEU A 310 -7.17 17.66 1.47
N ASP A 311 -8.00 17.32 2.46
CA ASP A 311 -9.26 17.99 2.78
C ASP A 311 -9.05 19.14 3.77
N ASP A 312 -10.13 19.89 4.07
CA ASP A 312 -10.06 21.05 4.97
C ASP A 312 -9.54 20.68 6.37
N GLU A 313 -9.86 19.48 6.87
CA GLU A 313 -9.38 18.99 8.17
C GLU A 313 -7.86 18.75 8.14
N ASN A 314 -7.36 18.05 7.12
CA ASN A 314 -5.93 17.83 6.96
C ASN A 314 -5.18 19.13 6.66
N ARG A 315 -5.77 20.07 5.92
CA ARG A 315 -5.17 21.40 5.69
C ARG A 315 -5.00 22.18 6.99
N LEU A 316 -6.00 22.14 7.87
CA LEU A 316 -5.91 22.75 9.20
C LEU A 316 -4.84 22.07 10.07
N ALA A 317 -4.71 20.73 9.98
CA ALA A 317 -3.69 19.98 10.71
C ALA A 317 -2.24 20.27 10.25
N LEU A 318 -2.06 20.73 9.00
CA LEU A 318 -0.76 21.08 8.42
C LEU A 318 -0.31 22.52 8.70
N SER A 319 -1.16 23.34 9.35
CA SER A 319 -1.08 24.80 9.27
C SER A 319 0.18 25.48 9.85
N GLU A 320 0.94 24.88 10.77
CA GLU A 320 2.19 25.52 11.27
C GLU A 320 3.37 24.57 11.58
N ALA A 321 3.16 23.27 11.81
CA ALA A 321 4.22 22.36 12.23
C ALA A 321 4.79 21.47 11.12
N TRP A 322 4.19 21.49 9.93
CA TRP A 322 4.53 20.56 8.86
C TRP A 322 5.35 21.22 7.76
N VAL A 323 6.38 20.51 7.28
CA VAL A 323 7.27 20.99 6.22
C VAL A 323 6.95 20.26 4.92
N ASP A 324 6.63 21.03 3.86
CA ASP A 324 6.54 20.48 2.50
C ASP A 324 7.97 20.21 2.00
N VAL A 325 8.29 18.94 1.75
CA VAL A 325 9.61 18.51 1.24
C VAL A 325 9.54 18.04 -0.21
N THR A 326 8.42 18.27 -0.90
CA THR A 326 8.19 17.79 -2.27
C THR A 326 9.31 18.20 -3.21
N ASP A 327 9.67 19.48 -3.25
CA ASP A 327 10.67 19.99 -4.18
C ASP A 327 12.07 19.43 -3.89
N ALA A 328 12.42 19.29 -2.61
CA ALA A 328 13.69 18.70 -2.18
C ALA A 328 13.81 17.21 -2.56
N ILE A 329 12.71 16.46 -2.50
CA ILE A 329 12.63 15.06 -2.94
C ILE A 329 12.84 14.94 -4.44
N VAL A 330 12.20 15.82 -5.22
CA VAL A 330 12.33 15.81 -6.68
C VAL A 330 13.75 16.19 -7.09
N GLU A 331 14.35 17.19 -6.45
CA GLU A 331 15.75 17.57 -6.69
C GLU A 331 16.72 16.43 -6.34
N GLU A 332 16.51 15.77 -5.20
CA GLU A 332 17.25 14.57 -4.79
C GLU A 332 17.17 13.50 -5.89
N ALA A 333 15.96 13.09 -6.26
CA ALA A 333 15.74 12.08 -7.29
C ALA A 333 16.37 12.45 -8.66
N ASN A 334 16.38 13.74 -9.03
CA ASN A 334 16.90 14.19 -10.32
C ASN A 334 18.42 14.03 -10.38
N LYS A 335 19.12 14.46 -9.31
CA LYS A 335 20.57 14.28 -9.18
C LYS A 335 20.98 12.82 -9.34
N HIS A 336 20.12 11.89 -8.96
CA HIS A 336 20.42 10.46 -9.02
C HIS A 336 20.31 9.91 -10.44
N ILE A 337 19.27 10.31 -11.17
CA ILE A 337 19.16 9.94 -12.58
C ILE A 337 20.34 10.49 -13.38
N GLU A 338 20.76 11.72 -13.11
CA GLU A 338 21.94 12.32 -13.75
C GLU A 338 23.21 11.48 -13.46
N THR A 339 23.45 11.13 -12.20
CA THR A 339 24.61 10.30 -11.80
C THR A 339 24.61 8.93 -12.49
N LEU A 340 23.46 8.26 -12.54
CA LEU A 340 23.32 6.96 -13.20
C LEU A 340 23.58 7.04 -14.72
N SER A 341 23.19 8.16 -15.35
CA SER A 341 23.41 8.37 -16.78
C SER A 341 24.88 8.65 -17.15
N GLU A 342 25.67 9.11 -16.18
CA GLU A 342 27.11 9.35 -16.34
C GLU A 342 27.92 8.06 -16.17
N ASP A 343 27.53 7.20 -15.23
CA ASP A 343 28.19 5.90 -14.98
C ASP A 343 27.92 4.85 -16.09
N GLU A 344 26.84 5.01 -16.86
CA GLU A 344 26.51 4.16 -18.02
C GLU A 344 27.27 4.54 -19.33
N ARG A 345 28.10 5.60 -19.32
CA ARG A 345 28.93 6.05 -20.46
C ARG A 345 30.39 5.64 -20.33
#